data_AF-A0A662MID5-F1
#
_entry.id   AF-A0A662MID5-F1
#
_cell.length_a   1.000
_cell.length_b   1.000
_cell.length_c   1.000
_cell.angle_alpha   90.00
_cell.angle_beta   90.00
_cell.angle_gamma   90.00
#
_symmetry.space_group_name_H-M   'P 1'
#
loop_
_entity.id
_entity.type
_entity.pdbx_description
1 polymer ?
#
loop_
_entity_poly.entity_id
_entity_poly.type
_entity_poly.pdbx_seq_one_letter_code
_entity_poly.pdbx_strand_id
1 'polypeptide(L)'
;MKLRRRHVLSKRDLKKLSRIIKEYWDIDLMDYDTTWEIGDLDKHSIILEDGIPMFIITRHEKYGEIIVPTIVFLIRHNISKKYVIVDSGAVPYISRGADVMRPGIVDCDKSIKIGDIVYIKGENRQNPIGVGIALMSCEEMLTKEKGKAVEVIHFINDDIMVLIRRTLENIKART
;
A
#
# COMPACT_ATOMS: atom_id res chain seq x y z
N MET A 1 -0.05 -16.17 -10.14
CA MET A 1 1.04 -15.21 -10.45
C MET A 1 2.40 -15.79 -10.10
N LYS A 2 3.43 -15.53 -10.90
CA LYS A 2 4.81 -15.97 -10.68
C LYS A 2 5.75 -14.79 -10.85
N LEU A 3 6.59 -14.53 -9.85
CA LEU A 3 7.62 -13.49 -9.89
C LEU A 3 8.71 -13.88 -10.91
N ARG A 4 9.07 -12.95 -11.79
CA ARG A 4 10.08 -13.13 -12.85
C ARG A 4 11.12 -12.01 -12.77
N ARG A 5 12.26 -12.20 -13.44
CA ARG A 5 13.33 -11.17 -13.57
C ARG A 5 13.75 -10.54 -12.23
N ARG A 6 13.71 -11.33 -11.15
CA ARG A 6 14.09 -10.91 -9.80
C ARG A 6 15.59 -10.68 -9.76
N HIS A 7 16.00 -9.50 -9.30
CA HIS A 7 17.40 -9.14 -9.10
C HIS A 7 17.55 -8.11 -7.97
N VAL A 8 18.74 -8.05 -7.40
CA VAL A 8 19.09 -7.09 -6.33
C VAL A 8 19.12 -5.67 -6.91
N LEU A 9 18.57 -4.71 -6.17
CA LEU A 9 18.63 -3.30 -6.52
C LEU A 9 20.07 -2.77 -6.37
N SER A 10 20.50 -1.95 -7.33
CA SER A 10 21.78 -1.25 -7.20
C SER A 10 21.74 -0.29 -6.00
N LYS A 11 22.90 0.01 -5.37
CA LYS A 11 22.98 1.03 -4.31
C LYS A 11 22.41 2.38 -4.74
N ARG A 12 22.59 2.74 -6.02
CA ARG A 12 22.06 3.98 -6.60
C ARG A 12 20.54 3.99 -6.62
N ASP A 13 19.92 2.89 -7.03
CA ASP A 13 18.46 2.81 -7.15
C ASP A 13 17.79 2.64 -5.79
N LEU A 14 18.41 1.89 -4.86
CA LEU A 14 17.96 1.84 -3.47
C LEU A 14 17.99 3.24 -2.82
N LYS A 15 19.02 4.04 -3.07
CA LYS A 15 19.09 5.42 -2.54
C LYS A 15 17.99 6.31 -3.11
N LYS A 16 17.64 6.16 -4.39
CA LYS A 16 16.51 6.90 -5.00
C LYS A 16 15.18 6.47 -4.38
N LEU A 17 14.96 5.17 -4.25
CA LEU A 17 13.76 4.62 -3.62
C LEU A 17 13.63 5.10 -2.18
N SER A 18 14.71 4.99 -1.38
CA SER A 18 14.71 5.44 0.01
C SER A 18 14.34 6.91 0.13
N ARG A 19 14.83 7.78 -0.77
CA ARG A 19 14.46 9.20 -0.76
C ARG A 19 12.94 9.40 -0.94
N ILE A 20 12.33 8.68 -1.89
CA ILE A 20 10.89 8.75 -2.16
C ILE A 20 10.10 8.25 -0.95
N ILE A 21 10.48 7.10 -0.39
CA ILE A 21 9.79 6.49 0.75
C ILE A 21 9.96 7.34 2.01
N LYS A 22 11.13 7.93 2.24
CA LYS A 22 11.38 8.83 3.37
C LYS A 22 10.54 10.10 3.28
N GLU A 23 10.46 10.70 2.10
CA GLU A 23 9.64 11.90 1.88
C GLU A 23 8.15 11.63 2.13
N TYR A 24 7.65 10.45 1.75
CA TYR A 24 6.23 10.14 1.79
C TYR A 24 5.77 9.47 3.10
N TRP A 25 6.57 8.55 3.62
CA TRP A 25 6.25 7.66 4.74
C TRP A 25 7.14 7.87 5.96
N ASP A 26 8.14 8.76 5.89
CA ASP A 26 9.11 9.03 6.97
C ASP A 26 9.91 7.78 7.38
N ILE A 27 10.17 6.89 6.42
CA ILE A 27 10.98 5.67 6.60
C ILE A 27 12.21 5.74 5.69
N ASP A 28 13.40 5.63 6.28
CA ASP A 28 14.64 5.46 5.54
C ASP A 28 14.94 3.97 5.35
N LEU A 29 14.87 3.49 4.11
CA LEU A 29 15.13 2.08 3.80
C LEU A 29 16.60 1.70 3.98
N MET A 30 17.51 2.69 4.08
CA MET A 30 18.93 2.45 4.25
C MET A 30 19.33 2.23 5.71
N ASP A 31 18.42 2.45 6.67
CA ASP A 31 18.70 2.22 8.10
C ASP A 31 18.69 0.71 8.46
N TYR A 32 18.26 -0.14 7.52
CA TYR A 32 18.15 -1.59 7.70
C TYR A 32 19.26 -2.30 6.93
N ASP A 33 19.94 -3.26 7.57
CA ASP A 33 20.92 -4.14 6.92
C ASP A 33 20.20 -5.31 6.23
N THR A 34 19.44 -4.98 5.17
CA THR A 34 18.59 -5.92 4.44
C THR A 34 18.88 -5.89 2.94
N THR A 35 18.59 -6.99 2.26
CA THR A 35 18.74 -7.09 0.81
C THR A 35 17.47 -6.62 0.13
N TRP A 36 17.60 -5.58 -0.69
CA TRP A 36 16.50 -5.04 -1.48
C TRP A 36 16.54 -5.55 -2.91
N GLU A 37 15.42 -6.08 -3.39
CA GLU A 37 15.28 -6.68 -4.72
C GLU A 37 14.09 -6.10 -5.45
N ILE A 38 14.11 -6.19 -6.77
CA ILE A 38 12.97 -5.89 -7.63
C ILE A 38 12.68 -7.10 -8.53
N GLY A 39 11.41 -7.38 -8.77
CA GLY A 39 10.99 -8.40 -9.71
C GLY A 39 9.66 -8.06 -10.38
N ASP A 40 9.40 -8.72 -11.50
CA ASP A 40 8.23 -8.46 -12.33
C ASP A 40 7.12 -9.48 -12.04
N LEU A 41 5.91 -8.95 -11.88
CA LEU A 41 4.63 -9.63 -12.01
C LEU A 41 3.96 -9.15 -13.31
N ASP A 42 2.92 -9.87 -13.76
CA ASP A 42 2.36 -9.67 -15.10
C ASP A 42 2.04 -8.19 -15.44
N LYS A 43 1.43 -7.43 -14.51
CA LYS A 43 1.07 -6.01 -14.69
C LYS A 43 1.79 -5.05 -13.73
N HIS A 44 2.64 -5.57 -12.85
CA HIS A 44 3.23 -4.81 -11.75
C HIS A 44 4.68 -5.21 -11.56
N SER A 45 5.53 -4.32 -11.09
CA SER A 45 6.79 -4.73 -10.47
C SER A 45 6.63 -4.71 -8.95
N ILE A 46 7.39 -5.53 -8.25
CA ILE A 46 7.39 -5.64 -6.80
C ILE A 46 8.79 -5.37 -6.30
N ILE A 47 8.89 -4.51 -5.29
CA ILE A 47 10.11 -4.34 -4.51
C ILE A 47 10.01 -5.19 -3.25
N LEU A 48 11.07 -5.94 -2.97
CA LEU A 48 11.16 -6.87 -1.85
C LEU A 48 12.29 -6.48 -0.90
N GLU A 49 12.07 -6.69 0.39
CA GLU A 49 13.07 -6.64 1.46
C GLU A 49 13.27 -8.06 1.98
N ASP A 50 14.47 -8.63 1.83
CA ASP A 50 14.80 -10.03 2.16
C ASP A 50 13.77 -11.03 1.60
N GLY A 51 13.34 -10.78 0.36
CA GLY A 51 12.34 -11.58 -0.34
C GLY A 51 10.90 -11.35 0.08
N ILE A 52 10.60 -10.44 1.02
CA ILE A 52 9.24 -10.08 1.42
C ILE A 52 8.77 -8.87 0.59
N PRO A 53 7.64 -8.96 -0.15
CA PRO A 53 7.12 -7.82 -0.90
C PRO A 53 6.72 -6.63 -0.02
N MET A 54 7.38 -5.49 -0.23
CA MET A 54 7.16 -4.26 0.54
C MET A 54 6.48 -3.16 -0.27
N PHE A 55 6.74 -3.09 -1.58
CA PHE A 55 6.09 -2.11 -2.46
C PHE A 55 5.66 -2.72 -3.79
N ILE A 56 4.61 -2.13 -4.36
CA ILE A 56 4.07 -2.42 -5.67
C ILE A 56 4.35 -1.21 -6.56
N ILE A 57 4.99 -1.43 -7.70
CA ILE A 57 5.14 -0.44 -8.77
C ILE A 57 4.10 -0.76 -9.82
N THR A 58 3.24 0.22 -10.10
CA THR A 58 2.16 0.07 -11.10
C THR A 58 1.95 1.38 -11.85
N ARG A 59 1.22 1.33 -12.97
CA ARG A 59 0.86 2.51 -13.75
C ARG A 59 -0.59 2.91 -13.47
N HIS A 60 -0.77 4.17 -13.08
CA HIS A 60 -2.06 4.82 -12.93
C HIS A 60 -2.30 5.79 -14.10
N GLU A 61 -3.54 5.88 -14.58
CA GLU A 61 -3.87 6.66 -15.78
C GLU A 61 -3.52 8.14 -15.64
N LYS A 62 -3.82 8.74 -14.48
CA LYS A 62 -3.59 10.17 -14.21
C LYS A 62 -2.18 10.50 -13.70
N TYR A 63 -1.56 9.58 -12.96
CA TYR A 63 -0.34 9.86 -12.18
C TYR A 63 0.91 9.18 -12.77
N GLY A 64 0.74 8.39 -13.84
CA GLY A 64 1.85 7.66 -14.44
C GLY A 64 2.29 6.49 -13.56
N GLU A 65 3.60 6.25 -13.48
CA GLU A 65 4.14 5.22 -12.59
C GLU A 65 4.04 5.67 -11.13
N ILE A 66 3.53 4.80 -10.27
CA ILE A 66 3.34 5.03 -8.84
C ILE A 66 3.92 3.87 -8.04
N ILE A 67 4.37 4.18 -6.82
CA ILE A 67 4.89 3.22 -5.85
C ILE A 67 3.94 3.18 -4.65
N VAL A 68 3.36 2.01 -4.40
CA VAL A 68 2.33 1.80 -3.37
C VAL A 68 2.87 0.83 -2.32
N PRO A 69 2.82 1.13 -1.02
CA PRO A 69 3.23 0.18 0.01
C PRO A 69 2.28 -1.01 0.06
N THR A 70 2.81 -2.18 0.40
CA THR A 70 1.98 -3.34 0.73
C THR A 70 1.38 -3.17 2.12
N ILE A 71 0.31 -3.90 2.42
CA ILE A 71 -0.25 -3.96 3.79
C ILE A 71 0.82 -4.42 4.80
N VAL A 72 1.75 -5.29 4.38
CA VAL A 72 2.84 -5.77 5.23
C VAL A 72 3.86 -4.67 5.55
N PHE A 73 4.19 -3.79 4.59
CA PHE A 73 5.04 -2.63 4.86
C PHE A 73 4.40 -1.74 5.92
N LEU A 74 3.12 -1.41 5.77
CA LEU A 74 2.40 -0.54 6.70
C LEU A 74 2.40 -1.10 8.13
N ILE A 75 2.17 -2.42 8.27
CA ILE A 75 2.18 -3.10 9.57
C ILE A 75 3.59 -3.14 10.16
N ARG A 76 4.61 -3.52 9.37
CA ARG A 76 5.99 -3.67 9.85
C ARG A 76 6.56 -2.36 10.40
N HIS A 77 6.22 -1.24 9.77
CA HIS A 77 6.74 0.07 10.14
C HIS A 77 5.76 0.90 11.00
N ASN A 78 4.66 0.30 11.49
CA ASN A 78 3.67 0.96 12.35
C ASN A 78 3.19 2.33 11.80
N ILE A 79 2.90 2.38 10.50
CA ILE A 79 2.55 3.63 9.82
C ILE A 79 1.24 4.20 10.39
N SER A 80 1.30 5.44 10.87
CA SER A 80 0.20 6.11 11.58
C SER A 80 -0.38 7.33 10.84
N LYS A 81 0.23 7.73 9.72
CA LYS A 81 -0.23 8.83 8.85
C LYS A 81 -0.86 8.32 7.56
N LYS A 82 -1.59 9.18 6.85
CA LYS A 82 -2.28 8.89 5.57
C LYS A 82 -3.31 7.76 5.67
N TYR A 83 -4.03 7.72 6.79
CA TYR A 83 -5.10 6.75 7.02
C TYR A 83 -6.47 7.27 6.56
N VAL A 84 -7.31 6.35 6.12
CA VAL A 84 -8.76 6.53 5.93
C VAL A 84 -9.46 5.44 6.75
N ILE A 85 -10.35 5.85 7.64
CA ILE A 85 -11.17 4.94 8.45
C ILE A 85 -12.53 4.80 7.79
N VAL A 86 -12.95 3.56 7.58
CA VAL A 86 -14.27 3.23 7.04
C VAL A 86 -15.15 2.52 8.07
N ASP A 87 -16.46 2.67 7.89
CA ASP A 87 -17.43 1.91 8.68
C ASP A 87 -17.32 0.40 8.42
N SER A 88 -17.86 -0.39 9.35
CA SER A 88 -17.86 -1.84 9.27
C SER A 88 -18.63 -2.42 8.07
N GLY A 89 -19.61 -1.70 7.51
CA GLY A 89 -20.38 -2.09 6.33
C GLY A 89 -19.58 -2.01 5.02
N ALA A 90 -18.61 -1.10 4.93
CA ALA A 90 -17.74 -0.95 3.76
C ALA A 90 -16.64 -2.03 3.68
N VAL A 91 -16.21 -2.57 4.83
CA VAL A 91 -15.07 -3.49 4.94
C VAL A 91 -15.17 -4.72 4.01
N PRO A 92 -16.30 -5.45 3.91
CA PRO A 92 -16.39 -6.62 3.04
C PRO A 92 -16.20 -6.30 1.56
N TYR A 93 -16.62 -5.12 1.12
CA TYR A 93 -16.51 -4.68 -0.27
C TYR A 93 -15.08 -4.27 -0.61
N ILE A 94 -14.43 -3.48 0.25
CA ILE A 94 -13.03 -3.07 0.08
C ILE A 94 -12.10 -4.27 0.13
N SER A 95 -12.41 -5.26 0.99
CA SER A 95 -11.66 -6.52 1.06
C SER A 95 -11.78 -7.38 -0.21
N ARG A 96 -12.62 -6.98 -1.18
CA ARG A 96 -12.76 -7.60 -2.51
C ARG A 96 -12.36 -6.64 -3.64
N GLY A 97 -11.72 -5.51 -3.32
CA GLY A 97 -11.21 -4.55 -4.30
C GLY A 97 -12.19 -3.47 -4.73
N ALA A 98 -13.30 -3.28 -4.03
CA ALA A 98 -14.15 -2.12 -4.28
C ALA A 98 -13.48 -0.83 -3.81
N ASP A 99 -13.67 0.24 -4.58
CA ASP A 99 -13.25 1.59 -4.20
C ASP A 99 -13.96 2.08 -2.94
N VAL A 100 -13.32 3.00 -2.22
CA VAL A 100 -13.93 3.64 -1.05
C VAL A 100 -14.81 4.77 -1.52
N MET A 101 -16.10 4.64 -1.25
CA MET A 101 -17.08 5.69 -1.48
C MET A 101 -17.18 6.58 -0.25
N ARG A 102 -17.35 7.89 -0.45
CA ARG A 102 -17.47 8.88 0.64
C ARG A 102 -18.40 8.41 1.77
N PRO A 103 -19.64 7.92 1.51
CA PRO A 103 -20.56 7.60 2.60
C PRO A 103 -20.05 6.56 3.59
N GLY A 104 -19.10 5.72 3.17
CA GLY A 104 -18.49 4.71 4.02
C GLY A 104 -17.30 5.20 4.85
N ILE A 105 -16.88 6.46 4.70
CA ILE A 105 -15.75 7.04 5.44
C ILE A 105 -16.26 7.67 6.73
N VAL A 106 -15.64 7.27 7.85
CA VAL A 106 -15.95 7.80 9.19
C VAL A 106 -14.91 8.80 9.68
N ASP A 107 -13.65 8.64 9.30
CA ASP A 107 -12.55 9.52 9.70
C ASP A 107 -11.37 9.41 8.72
N CYS A 108 -10.46 10.39 8.74
CA CYS A 108 -9.26 10.39 7.92
C CYS A 108 -8.15 11.26 8.50
N ASP A 109 -6.91 10.99 8.09
CA ASP A 109 -5.79 11.89 8.37
C ASP A 109 -5.99 13.23 7.65
N LYS A 110 -6.08 14.31 8.41
CA LYS A 110 -6.29 15.69 7.93
C LYS A 110 -5.24 16.17 6.93
N SER A 111 -4.06 15.54 6.89
CA SER A 111 -2.99 15.87 5.95
C SER A 111 -3.19 15.28 4.54
N ILE A 112 -4.22 14.46 4.31
CA ILE A 112 -4.49 13.82 3.02
C ILE A 112 -4.96 14.86 2.00
N LYS A 113 -4.30 14.83 0.83
CA LYS A 113 -4.63 15.61 -0.37
C LYS A 113 -4.96 14.68 -1.53
N ILE A 114 -5.63 15.22 -2.55
CA ILE A 114 -5.92 14.48 -3.79
C ILE A 114 -4.61 14.02 -4.43
N GLY A 115 -4.54 12.74 -4.82
CA GLY A 115 -3.37 12.09 -5.38
C GLY A 115 -2.47 11.42 -4.34
N ASP A 116 -2.77 11.57 -3.05
CA ASP A 116 -1.99 10.90 -2.02
C ASP A 116 -2.22 9.39 -2.02
N ILE A 117 -1.16 8.62 -1.76
CA ILE A 117 -1.27 7.22 -1.42
C ILE A 117 -1.73 7.11 0.03
N VAL A 118 -2.83 6.42 0.25
CA VAL A 118 -3.47 6.28 1.56
C VAL A 118 -3.72 4.81 1.89
N TYR A 119 -3.73 4.48 3.17
CA TYR A 119 -4.17 3.17 3.63
C TYR A 119 -5.55 3.23 4.25
N ILE A 120 -6.28 2.13 4.14
CA ILE A 120 -7.67 2.02 4.56
C ILE A 120 -7.74 1.03 5.73
N LYS A 121 -8.42 1.40 6.81
CA LYS A 121 -8.74 0.51 7.94
C LYS A 121 -10.20 0.62 8.32
N GLY A 122 -10.76 -0.44 8.91
CA GLY A 122 -12.10 -0.38 9.50
C GLY A 122 -12.06 0.26 10.90
N GLU A 123 -13.13 0.90 11.33
CA GLU A 123 -13.28 1.54 12.66
C GLU A 123 -12.86 0.65 13.84
N ASN A 124 -13.12 -0.66 13.75
CA ASN A 124 -12.82 -1.65 14.79
C ASN A 124 -11.61 -2.55 14.45
N ARG A 125 -10.76 -2.14 13.50
CA ARG A 125 -9.60 -2.93 13.06
C ARG A 125 -8.31 -2.15 13.23
N GLN A 126 -7.32 -2.80 13.86
CA GLN A 126 -5.97 -2.25 13.97
C GLN A 126 -5.22 -2.33 12.65
N ASN A 127 -5.40 -3.42 11.89
CA ASN A 127 -4.65 -3.66 10.66
C ASN A 127 -5.32 -3.02 9.43
N PRO A 128 -4.53 -2.48 8.49
CA PRO A 128 -5.04 -2.03 7.20
C PRO A 128 -5.71 -3.17 6.42
N ILE A 129 -6.76 -2.83 5.67
CA ILE A 129 -7.49 -3.74 4.79
C ILE A 129 -7.24 -3.45 3.31
N GLY A 130 -6.69 -2.28 3.00
CA GLY A 130 -6.32 -1.89 1.64
C GLY A 130 -5.47 -0.64 1.59
N VAL A 131 -4.99 -0.34 0.39
CA VAL A 131 -4.17 0.81 0.03
C VAL A 131 -4.65 1.32 -1.32
N GLY A 132 -4.69 2.64 -1.48
CA GLY A 132 -5.23 3.27 -2.68
C GLY A 132 -4.76 4.70 -2.85
N ILE A 133 -5.32 5.38 -3.86
CA ILE A 133 -5.07 6.79 -4.13
C ILE A 133 -6.26 7.61 -3.70
N ALA A 134 -6.02 8.66 -2.93
CA ALA A 134 -7.04 9.62 -2.54
C ALA A 134 -7.53 10.42 -3.78
N LEU A 135 -8.83 10.35 -4.04
CA LEU A 135 -9.53 11.15 -5.05
C LEU A 135 -10.21 12.38 -4.45
N MET A 136 -10.23 12.47 -3.12
CA MET A 136 -10.72 13.58 -2.32
C MET A 136 -9.65 13.96 -1.29
N SER A 137 -9.60 15.22 -0.86
CA SER A 137 -8.89 15.57 0.37
C SER A 137 -9.63 15.03 1.61
N CYS A 138 -8.97 14.96 2.77
CA CYS A 138 -9.69 14.55 3.99
C CYS A 138 -10.84 15.51 4.33
N GLU A 139 -10.67 16.82 4.10
CA GLU A 139 -11.75 17.80 4.26
C GLU A 139 -12.96 17.45 3.38
N GLU A 140 -12.74 17.11 2.11
CA GLU A 140 -13.82 16.71 1.20
C GLU A 140 -14.45 15.37 1.61
N MET A 141 -13.65 14.41 2.08
CA MET A 141 -14.14 13.11 2.59
C MET A 141 -15.07 13.28 3.79
N LEU A 142 -14.85 14.31 4.61
CA LEU A 142 -15.65 14.58 5.81
C LEU A 142 -16.87 15.48 5.53
N THR A 143 -16.82 16.32 4.49
CA THR A 143 -17.85 17.35 4.23
C THR A 143 -18.80 17.04 3.07
N LYS A 144 -18.35 16.37 2.01
CA LYS A 144 -19.22 16.03 0.86
C LYS A 144 -20.20 14.94 1.25
N GLU A 145 -21.32 14.80 0.54
CA GLU A 145 -22.30 13.72 0.81
C GLU A 145 -22.01 12.42 0.06
N LYS A 146 -21.45 12.52 -1.15
CA LYS A 146 -21.28 11.38 -2.07
C LYS A 146 -20.03 11.51 -2.94
N GLY A 147 -19.68 10.41 -3.61
CA GLY A 147 -18.60 10.34 -4.59
C GLY A 147 -17.56 9.28 -4.23
N LYS A 148 -16.71 8.93 -5.20
CA LYS A 148 -15.57 8.04 -4.98
C LYS A 148 -14.47 8.83 -4.29
N ALA A 149 -14.02 8.36 -3.14
CA ALA A 149 -13.08 9.05 -2.28
C ALA A 149 -11.67 8.46 -2.34
N VAL A 150 -11.54 7.13 -2.47
CA VAL A 150 -10.26 6.44 -2.66
C VAL A 150 -10.41 5.40 -3.76
N GLU A 151 -9.50 5.42 -4.73
CA GLU A 151 -9.34 4.35 -5.71
C GLU A 151 -8.43 3.26 -5.15
N VAL A 152 -8.94 2.03 -4.99
CA VAL A 152 -8.23 0.94 -4.33
C VAL A 152 -7.29 0.23 -5.31
N ILE A 153 -6.03 0.06 -4.90
CA ILE A 153 -4.98 -0.59 -5.71
C ILE A 153 -4.60 -1.95 -5.13
N HIS A 154 -4.49 -2.04 -3.81
CA HIS A 154 -4.04 -3.22 -3.10
C HIS A 154 -4.97 -3.49 -1.92
N PHE A 155 -5.37 -4.74 -1.70
CA PHE A 155 -6.31 -5.09 -0.63
C PHE A 155 -6.07 -6.49 -0.08
N ILE A 156 -6.62 -6.76 1.11
CA ILE A 156 -6.26 -7.91 1.95
C ILE A 156 -6.44 -9.29 1.28
N ASN A 157 -7.32 -9.42 0.27
CA ASN A 157 -7.59 -10.67 -0.43
C ASN A 157 -7.17 -10.66 -1.91
N ASP A 158 -6.36 -9.69 -2.34
CA ASP A 158 -5.83 -9.72 -3.70
C ASP A 158 -4.73 -10.76 -3.89
N ASP A 159 -4.36 -10.99 -5.15
CA ASP A 159 -3.35 -11.97 -5.51
C ASP A 159 -1.94 -11.60 -5.00
N ILE A 160 -1.66 -10.32 -4.77
CA ILE A 160 -0.39 -9.85 -4.20
C ILE A 160 -0.32 -10.24 -2.71
N MET A 161 -1.41 -10.12 -1.96
CA MET A 161 -1.52 -10.62 -0.59
C MET A 161 -1.44 -12.13 -0.51
N VAL A 162 -1.96 -12.87 -1.50
CA VAL A 162 -1.75 -14.33 -1.59
C VAL A 162 -0.27 -14.65 -1.80
N LEU A 163 0.42 -13.93 -2.68
CA LEU A 163 1.87 -14.08 -2.88
C LEU A 163 2.65 -13.80 -1.58
N ILE A 164 2.34 -12.69 -0.90
CA ILE A 164 2.99 -12.30 0.35
C ILE A 164 2.81 -13.39 1.42
N ARG A 165 1.58 -13.89 1.61
CA ARG A 165 1.30 -14.96 2.59
C ARG A 165 2.15 -16.20 2.34
N ARG A 166 2.21 -16.66 1.08
CA ARG A 166 3.06 -17.80 0.70
C ARG A 166 4.54 -17.54 0.96
N THR A 167 5.03 -16.34 0.68
CA THR A 167 6.43 -15.98 0.98
C THR A 167 6.71 -16.05 2.48
N LEU A 168 5.84 -15.47 3.31
CA LEU A 168 6.00 -15.49 4.77
C LEU A 168 5.93 -16.91 5.34
N GLU A 169 5.03 -17.76 4.85
CA GLU A 169 4.94 -19.17 5.22
C GLU A 169 6.23 -19.93 4.88
N ASN A 170 6.77 -19.70 3.68
CA ASN A 170 8.02 -20.34 3.23
C ASN A 170 9.25 -19.90 4.05
N ILE A 171 9.30 -18.64 4.46
CA ILE A 171 10.39 -18.14 5.33
C ILE A 171 10.29 -18.79 6.71
N LYS A 172 9.08 -18.83 7.30
CA LYS A 172 8.85 -19.48 8.60
C LYS A 172 9.19 -20.96 8.59
N ALA A 173 8.92 -21.69 7.50
CA ALA A 173 9.25 -23.10 7.39
C ALA A 173 10.76 -23.40 7.28
N ARG A 174 11.59 -22.38 7.01
CA ARG A 174 13.04 -22.50 6.85
C ARG A 174 13.84 -21.97 8.05
N THR A 175 13.16 -21.40 9.04
CA THR A 175 13.75 -20.81 10.25
C THR A 175 13.40 -21.69 11.44
#